data_AF-X1DGS5-F1
#
_entry.id   AF-X1DGS5-F1
#
_cell.length_a   1.000
_cell.length_b   1.000
_cell.length_c   1.000
_cell.angle_alpha   90.00
_cell.angle_beta   90.00
_cell.angle_gamma   90.00
#
_symmetry.space_group_name_H-M   'P 1'
#
loop_
_entity.id
_entity.type
_entity.pdbx_description
1 polymer ?
#
loop_
_entity_poly.entity_id
_entity_poly.type
_entity_poly.pdbx_seq_one_letter_code
_entity_poly.pdbx_strand_id
1 'polypeptide(L)'
;MNLTAKTIRANSRFFNTAQEVPKQAITMGMGTIMRARKIILLATGKRKARVIEKTINSPITTKVPATVLQLHNDVTIIIDQEAASQFVNQQ
;
A
#
# COMPACT_ATOMS: atom_id res chain seq x y z
N MET A 1 -11.52 12.17 4.23
CA MET A 1 -11.13 12.11 2.80
C MET A 1 -12.23 11.42 2.01
N ASN A 2 -12.43 11.80 0.74
CA ASN A 2 -13.39 11.12 -0.14
C ASN A 2 -12.79 9.80 -0.68
N LEU A 3 -13.56 8.72 -0.64
CA LEU A 3 -13.13 7.45 -1.21
C LEU A 3 -13.31 7.47 -2.73
N THR A 4 -12.34 6.86 -3.43
CA THR A 4 -12.47 6.68 -4.87
C THR A 4 -13.51 5.62 -5.20
N ALA A 5 -14.12 5.68 -6.39
CA ALA A 5 -15.03 4.64 -6.86
C ALA A 5 -14.40 3.24 -6.83
N LYS A 6 -13.09 3.14 -7.10
CA LYS A 6 -12.33 1.89 -7.00
C LYS A 6 -12.25 1.36 -5.57
N THR A 7 -12.05 2.25 -4.59
CA THR A 7 -12.05 1.90 -3.16
C THR A 7 -13.43 1.42 -2.72
N ILE A 8 -14.49 2.13 -3.12
CA ILE A 8 -15.88 1.76 -2.82
C ILE A 8 -16.21 0.37 -3.39
N ARG A 9 -15.91 0.14 -4.69
CA ARG A 9 -16.12 -1.16 -5.34
C ARG A 9 -15.29 -2.29 -4.72
N ALA A 10 -14.06 -2.01 -4.28
CA ALA A 10 -13.24 -3.04 -3.63
C ALA A 10 -13.79 -3.45 -2.26
N ASN A 11 -14.45 -2.52 -1.56
CA ASN A 11 -15.01 -2.75 -0.24
C ASN A 11 -16.45 -3.27 -0.28
N SER A 12 -17.17 -3.15 -1.39
CA SER A 12 -18.58 -3.58 -1.50
C SER A 12 -18.82 -5.04 -1.15
N ARG A 13 -17.81 -5.90 -1.31
CA ARG A 13 -17.86 -7.33 -0.90
C ARG A 13 -18.10 -7.54 0.60
N PHE A 14 -17.92 -6.51 1.42
CA PHE A 14 -18.13 -6.55 2.87
C PHE A 14 -19.48 -5.95 3.30
N PHE A 15 -20.32 -5.53 2.35
CA PHE A 15 -21.62 -4.91 2.58
C PHE A 15 -22.69 -5.63 1.76
N ASN A 16 -23.97 -5.50 2.14
CA ASN A 16 -25.05 -6.18 1.41
C ASN A 16 -25.30 -5.50 0.06
N THR A 17 -25.14 -4.18 0.01
CA THR A 17 -25.32 -3.37 -1.20
C THR A 17 -24.18 -2.36 -1.37
N ALA A 18 -23.92 -1.92 -2.61
CA ALA A 18 -22.87 -0.94 -2.89
C ALA A 18 -23.17 0.45 -2.31
N GLN A 19 -24.45 0.75 -2.08
CA GLN A 19 -24.95 2.00 -1.50
C GLN A 19 -24.64 2.13 -0.01
N GLU A 20 -24.47 1.01 0.69
CA GLU A 20 -24.10 0.97 2.11
C GLU A 20 -22.61 1.29 2.36
N VAL A 21 -21.77 1.24 1.32
CA VAL A 21 -20.35 1.52 1.46
C VAL A 21 -20.14 3.02 1.75
N PRO A 22 -19.46 3.40 2.85
CA PRO A 22 -19.21 4.80 3.18
C PRO A 22 -18.46 5.53 2.06
N LYS A 23 -18.84 6.77 1.77
CA LYS A 23 -18.18 7.61 0.73
C LYS A 23 -16.98 8.39 1.25
N GLN A 24 -16.83 8.47 2.57
CA GLN A 24 -15.75 9.20 3.23
C GLN A 24 -15.12 8.34 4.32
N ALA A 25 -13.83 8.59 4.58
CA ALA A 25 -13.10 7.94 5.66
C ALA A 25 -12.17 8.93 6.38
N ILE A 26 -11.96 8.68 7.67
CA ILE A 26 -10.89 9.29 8.47
C ILE A 26 -9.69 8.33 8.41
N THR A 27 -8.51 8.85 8.08
CA THR A 27 -7.28 8.05 7.99
C THR A 27 -6.12 8.82 8.59
N MET A 28 -5.12 8.09 9.08
CA MET A 28 -3.82 8.68 9.38
C MET A 28 -3.18 9.18 8.09
N GLY A 29 -2.52 10.34 8.18
CA GLY A 29 -1.69 10.86 7.11
C GLY A 29 -0.31 10.19 7.06
N MET A 30 0.36 10.31 5.92
CA MET A 30 1.71 9.76 5.71
C MET A 30 2.72 10.26 6.75
N GLY A 31 2.68 11.55 7.10
CA GLY A 31 3.58 12.12 8.10
C GLY A 31 3.42 11.49 9.48
N THR A 32 2.22 11.02 9.85
CA THR A 32 2.00 10.30 11.11
C THR A 32 2.59 8.90 11.06
N ILE A 33 2.43 8.19 9.95
CA ILE A 33 3.02 6.85 9.74
C ILE A 33 4.56 6.93 9.80
N MET A 34 5.15 7.93 9.16
CA MET A 34 6.61 8.13 9.11
C MET A 34 7.24 8.56 10.45
N ARG A 35 6.43 8.89 11.47
CA ARG A 35 6.93 9.15 12.84
C ARG A 35 7.00 7.88 13.69
N ALA A 36 6.57 6.73 13.18
CA ALA A 36 6.73 5.47 13.89
C ALA A 36 8.22 5.19 14.14
N ARG A 37 8.56 4.45 15.20
CA ARG A 37 9.95 4.01 15.40
C ARG A 37 10.36 2.91 14.43
N LYS A 38 9.39 2.08 14.04
CA LYS A 38 9.54 0.95 13.14
C LYS A 38 8.27 0.76 12.33
N ILE A 39 8.42 0.44 11.04
CA ILE A 39 7.30 0.18 10.14
C ILE A 39 7.39 -1.25 9.62
N ILE A 40 6.29 -2.00 9.69
CA ILE A 40 6.16 -3.31 9.06
C ILE A 40 5.12 -3.21 7.95
N LEU A 41 5.53 -3.44 6.71
CA LEU A 41 4.66 -3.47 5.54
C LEU A 41 4.39 -4.92 5.14
N LEU A 42 3.13 -5.32 5.15
CA LEU A 42 2.69 -6.65 4.71
C LEU A 42 2.03 -6.56 3.34
N ALA A 43 2.41 -7.43 2.40
CA ALA A 43 1.71 -7.55 1.13
C ALA A 43 1.73 -8.98 0.59
N THR A 44 0.57 -9.44 0.12
CA THR A 44 0.38 -10.80 -0.38
C THR A 44 -0.35 -10.83 -1.71
N GLY A 45 -0.08 -11.87 -2.48
CA GLY A 45 -0.72 -12.20 -3.74
C GLY A 45 -0.16 -11.48 -4.96
N LYS A 46 -0.24 -12.15 -6.11
CA LYS A 46 0.31 -11.71 -7.41
C LYS A 46 -0.10 -10.30 -7.85
N ARG A 47 -1.31 -9.86 -7.46
CA ARG A 47 -1.83 -8.50 -7.76
C ARG A 47 -0.97 -7.39 -7.15
N LYS A 48 -0.15 -7.69 -6.15
CA LYS A 48 0.74 -6.74 -5.47
C LYS A 48 2.16 -6.74 -6.04
N ALA A 49 2.55 -7.73 -6.85
CA ALA A 49 3.92 -7.88 -7.33
C ALA A 49 4.49 -6.60 -7.97
N ARG A 50 3.74 -6.01 -8.90
CA ARG A 50 4.16 -4.78 -9.58
C ARG A 50 4.30 -3.58 -8.65
N VAL A 51 3.45 -3.45 -7.62
CA VAL A 51 3.56 -2.30 -6.70
C VAL A 51 4.69 -2.50 -5.69
N ILE A 52 4.99 -3.75 -5.32
CA ILE A 52 6.12 -4.07 -4.45
C ILE A 52 7.44 -3.79 -5.13
N GLU A 53 7.61 -4.23 -6.39
CA GLU A 53 8.78 -3.88 -7.20
C GLU A 53 8.98 -2.35 -7.25
N LYS A 54 7.94 -1.59 -7.58
CA LYS A 54 8.00 -0.13 -7.59
C LYS A 54 8.31 0.49 -6.23
N THR A 55 7.76 -0.08 -5.16
CA THR A 55 7.97 0.43 -3.80
C THR A 55 9.45 0.39 -3.41
N ILE A 56 10.20 -0.59 -3.92
CA ILE A 56 11.60 -0.82 -3.57
C ILE A 56 12.54 -0.17 -4.58
N ASN A 57 12.27 -0.28 -5.89
CA ASN A 57 13.22 0.07 -6.94
C ASN A 57 12.92 1.40 -7.67
N SER A 58 11.75 2.01 -7.46
CA SER A 58 11.42 3.28 -8.13
C SER A 58 11.78 4.50 -7.26
N PRO A 59 12.02 5.67 -7.87
CA PRO A 59 12.17 6.93 -7.14
C PRO A 59 10.96 7.25 -6.27
N ILE A 60 11.21 7.96 -5.17
CA ILE A 60 10.16 8.41 -4.24
C ILE A 60 9.16 9.30 -4.98
N THR A 61 7.88 8.91 -4.92
CA THR A 61 6.80 9.63 -5.61
C THR A 61 5.46 9.48 -4.90
N THR A 62 4.65 10.54 -4.95
CA THR A 62 3.27 10.53 -4.43
C THR A 62 2.31 9.67 -5.26
N LYS A 63 2.70 9.29 -6.48
CA LYS A 63 1.92 8.34 -7.32
C LYS A 63 1.93 6.92 -6.75
N VAL A 64 2.98 6.55 -6.02
CA VAL A 64 3.13 5.27 -5.33
C VAL A 64 3.53 5.58 -3.88
N PRO A 65 2.57 5.87 -2.99
CA PRO A 65 2.85 6.38 -1.64
C PRO A 65 3.80 5.51 -0.82
N ALA A 66 3.82 4.20 -1.06
CA ALA A 66 4.71 3.26 -0.38
C ALA A 66 6.20 3.54 -0.65
N THR A 67 6.56 4.19 -1.76
CA THR A 67 7.96 4.61 -2.04
C THR A 67 8.50 5.59 -0.99
N VAL A 68 7.63 6.34 -0.30
CA VAL A 68 8.03 7.25 0.79
C VAL A 68 8.66 6.47 1.95
N LEU A 69 8.32 5.18 2.12
CA LEU A 69 8.91 4.33 3.16
C LEU A 69 10.44 4.16 2.99
N GLN A 70 10.97 4.36 1.78
CA GLN A 70 12.43 4.35 1.53
C GLN A 70 13.17 5.44 2.33
N LEU A 71 12.48 6.48 2.79
CA LEU A 71 13.04 7.56 3.63
C LEU A 71 13.04 7.23 5.13
N HIS A 72 12.45 6.12 5.54
CA HIS A 72 12.32 5.76 6.95
C HIS A 72 13.48 4.85 7.39
N ASN A 73 14.08 5.15 8.53
CA ASN A 73 15.30 4.48 9.00
C ASN A 73 15.10 2.99 9.38
N ASP A 74 13.88 2.57 9.75
CA ASP A 74 13.57 1.18 10.12
C ASP A 74 12.26 0.71 9.49
N VAL A 75 12.37 0.03 8.34
CA VAL A 75 11.25 -0.57 7.62
C VAL A 75 11.52 -2.03 7.35
N THR A 76 10.56 -2.89 7.67
CA THR A 76 10.57 -4.30 7.29
C THR A 76 9.41 -4.56 6.34
N ILE A 77 9.71 -5.09 5.15
CA ILE A 77 8.70 -5.48 4.17
C ILE A 77 8.61 -7.00 4.16
N ILE A 78 7.42 -7.54 4.46
CA ILE A 78 7.15 -8.98 4.48
C ILE A 78 6.17 -9.29 3.35
N ILE A 79 6.61 -10.14 2.42
CA ILE A 79 5.86 -10.51 1.22
C ILE A 79 5.86 -12.03 1.00
N ASP A 80 4.80 -12.52 0.36
CA ASP A 80 4.76 -13.90 -0.14
C ASP A 80 5.48 -14.04 -1.49
N GLN A 81 5.66 -15.28 -1.93
CA GLN A 81 6.33 -15.58 -3.20
C GLN A 81 5.61 -14.96 -4.40
N GLU A 82 4.26 -14.91 -4.38
CA GLU A 82 3.51 -14.30 -5.47
C GLU A 82 3.70 -12.78 -5.55
N ALA A 83 3.72 -12.08 -4.42
CA ALA A 83 4.01 -10.65 -4.37
C ALA A 83 5.50 -10.36 -4.65
N ALA A 84 6.38 -11.34 -4.49
CA ALA A 84 7.79 -11.25 -4.90
C ALA A 84 8.01 -11.58 -6.38
N SER A 85 6.99 -12.02 -7.13
CA SER A 85 7.18 -12.61 -8.46
C SER A 85 7.73 -11.66 -9.55
N GLN A 86 7.77 -10.36 -9.29
CA GLN A 86 8.33 -9.33 -10.18
C GLN A 86 9.50 -8.60 -9.55
N PHE A 87 9.98 -9.07 -8.39
CA PHE A 87 11.10 -8.46 -7.70
C PHE A 87 12.39 -8.75 -8.46
N VAL A 88 13.12 -7.69 -8.83
CA VAL A 88 14.43 -7.80 -9.48
C VAL A 88 15.47 -7.29 -8.49
N ASN A 89 16.39 -8.17 -8.09
CA ASN A 89 17.55 -7.78 -7.29
C ASN A 89 18.49 -6.96 -8.18
N GLN A 90 18.74 -5.72 -7.81
CA GLN A 90 19.88 -4.97 -8.34
C GLN A 90 21.09 -5.37 -7.50
N GLN A 91 21.96 -6.20 -8.09
CA GLN A 91 23.34 -6.38 -7.62
C GLN A 91 24.18 -5.20 -8.08
#